data_AF-A0A8H7GI87-F1
#
_entry.id   AF-A0A8H7GI87-F1
#
_cell.length_a   1.000
_cell.length_b   1.000
_cell.length_c   1.000
_cell.angle_alpha   90.00
_cell.angle_beta   90.00
_cell.angle_gamma   90.00
#
_symmetry.space_group_name_H-M   'P 1'
#
loop_
_entity.id
_entity.type
_entity.pdbx_description
1 polymer ?
#
loop_
_entity_poly.entity_id
_entity_poly.type
_entity_poly.pdbx_seq_one_letter_code
_entity_poly.pdbx_strand_id
1 'polypeptide(L)'
;MSLSRHTLSQLKFVLPGAAITYYLGTHEVFWNLVSEVGRNGWARPAAITSLGFGLVIVGLFLYVLLVPWLRGIEPNFLTWRESGVLSKVIPVLTASIVMGWSLLSVTLGRWSSLGYFEGVIGASGLYALAFGLMGLIPAPKVYRS
;
A
#
# COMPACT_ATOMS: atom_id res chain seq x y z
N MET A 1 -13.77 -21.84 15.14
CA MET A 1 -13.00 -20.60 14.91
C MET A 1 -13.88 -19.63 14.13
N SER A 2 -14.54 -18.69 14.81
CA SER A 2 -15.41 -17.71 14.16
C SER A 2 -14.55 -16.59 13.57
N LEU A 3 -14.28 -16.64 12.26
CA LEU A 3 -13.77 -15.48 11.53
C LEU A 3 -14.72 -14.30 11.75
N SER A 4 -14.24 -13.23 12.38
CA SER A 4 -15.01 -12.01 12.57
C SER A 4 -15.55 -11.53 11.22
N ARG A 5 -16.83 -11.11 11.18
CA ARG A 5 -17.45 -10.47 10.00
C ARG A 5 -16.56 -9.37 9.39
N HIS A 6 -15.74 -8.73 10.22
CA HIS A 6 -14.79 -7.69 9.82
C HIS A 6 -13.62 -8.24 9.00
N THR A 7 -13.04 -9.37 9.43
CA THR A 7 -11.96 -10.08 8.72
C THR A 7 -12.46 -10.60 7.37
N LEU A 8 -13.67 -11.18 7.34
CA LEU A 8 -14.34 -11.57 6.10
C LEU A 8 -14.60 -10.38 5.18
N SER A 9 -14.80 -9.18 5.74
CA SER A 9 -15.05 -7.99 4.93
C SER A 9 -13.80 -7.41 4.27
N GLN A 10 -12.65 -7.56 4.91
CA GLN A 10 -11.37 -7.14 4.33
C GLN A 10 -10.83 -8.18 3.34
N LEU A 11 -11.12 -9.47 3.57
CA LEU A 11 -10.76 -10.54 2.64
C LEU A 11 -11.37 -10.36 1.24
N LYS A 12 -12.56 -9.73 1.16
CA LYS A 12 -13.22 -9.42 -0.13
C LYS A 12 -12.38 -8.53 -1.04
N PHE A 13 -11.49 -7.72 -0.47
CA PHE A 13 -10.60 -6.82 -1.21
C PHE A 13 -9.21 -7.43 -1.43
N VAL A 14 -8.76 -8.27 -0.49
CA VAL A 14 -7.50 -9.04 -0.61
C VAL A 14 -7.55 -10.02 -1.79
N LEU A 15 -8.65 -10.77 -1.91
CA LEU A 15 -8.81 -11.80 -2.93
C LEU A 15 -8.71 -11.27 -4.38
N PRO A 16 -9.45 -10.22 -4.80
CA PRO A 16 -9.32 -9.69 -6.15
C PRO A 16 -7.95 -9.04 -6.38
N GLY A 17 -7.37 -8.39 -5.37
CA GLY A 17 -6.00 -7.87 -5.45
C GLY A 17 -4.98 -8.97 -5.73
N ALA A 18 -5.03 -10.05 -4.94
CA ALA A 18 -4.18 -11.23 -5.12
C ALA A 18 -4.40 -11.90 -6.48
N ALA A 19 -5.66 -12.06 -6.91
CA ALA A 19 -6.00 -12.66 -8.19
C ALA A 19 -5.44 -11.85 -9.37
N ILE A 20 -5.59 -10.53 -9.34
CA ILE A 20 -5.04 -9.63 -10.38
C ILE A 20 -3.51 -9.69 -10.38
N THR A 21 -2.87 -9.60 -9.22
CA THR A 21 -1.40 -9.64 -9.10
C THR A 21 -0.84 -10.98 -9.58
N TYR A 22 -1.52 -12.09 -9.29
CA TYR A 22 -1.12 -13.42 -9.74
C TYR A 22 -1.35 -13.60 -11.25
N TYR A 23 -2.53 -13.22 -11.75
CA TYR A 23 -2.89 -13.36 -13.17
C TYR A 23 -1.95 -12.56 -14.09
N LEU A 24 -1.60 -11.33 -13.70
CA LEU A 24 -0.70 -10.48 -14.48
C LEU A 24 0.79 -10.74 -14.22
N GLY A 25 1.13 -11.65 -13.30
CA GLY A 25 2.52 -11.88 -12.89
C GLY A 25 3.22 -10.61 -12.40
N THR A 26 2.46 -9.63 -11.89
CA THR A 26 2.97 -8.27 -11.62
C THR A 26 4.11 -8.30 -10.61
N HIS A 27 4.08 -9.25 -9.67
CA HIS A 27 5.14 -9.44 -8.69
C HIS A 27 6.48 -9.86 -9.31
N GLU A 28 6.46 -10.83 -10.21
CA GLU A 28 7.66 -11.33 -10.89
C GLU A 28 8.24 -10.26 -11.81
N VAL A 29 7.37 -9.60 -12.56
CA VAL A 29 7.78 -8.51 -13.46
C VAL A 29 8.39 -7.36 -12.67
N PHE A 30 7.79 -6.98 -11.54
CA PHE A 30 8.33 -5.95 -10.68
C PHE A 30 9.71 -6.32 -10.13
N TRP A 31 9.88 -7.55 -9.63
CA TRP A 31 11.17 -8.01 -9.12
C TRP A 31 12.24 -8.09 -10.21
N ASN A 32 11.87 -8.49 -11.42
CA ASN A 32 12.77 -8.46 -12.56
C ASN A 32 13.28 -7.04 -12.80
N LEU A 33 12.41 -6.02 -12.79
CA LEU A 33 12.80 -4.61 -12.95
C LEU A 33 13.71 -4.09 -11.82
N VAL A 34 13.51 -4.54 -10.58
CA VAL A 34 14.36 -4.17 -9.45
C VAL A 34 15.74 -4.82 -9.55
N SER A 35 15.79 -6.06 -10.02
CA SER A 35 17.02 -6.86 -10.18
C SER A 35 17.78 -6.56 -11.47
N GLU A 36 17.17 -5.88 -12.45
CA GLU A 36 17.77 -5.65 -13.76
C GLU A 36 18.96 -4.69 -13.67
N VAL A 37 20.15 -5.23 -13.93
CA VAL A 37 21.40 -4.47 -14.00
C VAL A 37 21.76 -4.28 -15.48
N GLY A 38 21.59 -3.06 -16.00
CA GLY A 38 22.27 -2.62 -17.22
C GLY A 38 21.47 -2.49 -18.52
N ARG A 39 20.14 -2.71 -18.56
CA ARG A 39 19.37 -2.65 -19.83
C ARG A 39 18.56 -1.37 -20.05
N ASN A 40 18.11 -0.69 -18.98
CA ASN A 40 17.39 0.59 -19.03
C ASN A 40 17.69 1.41 -17.77
N GLY A 41 18.52 2.47 -17.91
CA GLY A 41 19.06 3.22 -16.75
C GLY A 41 18.03 3.81 -15.79
N TRP A 42 16.79 4.08 -16.25
CA TRP A 42 15.72 4.65 -15.44
C TRP A 42 14.72 3.63 -14.88
N ALA A 43 14.72 2.38 -15.37
CA ALA A 43 13.77 1.35 -14.94
C ALA A 43 13.97 0.95 -13.48
N ARG A 44 15.20 0.56 -13.14
CA ARG A 44 15.60 0.15 -11.78
C ARG A 44 15.40 1.27 -10.74
N PRO A 45 15.89 2.51 -10.93
CA PRO A 45 15.65 3.56 -9.94
C PRO A 45 14.16 3.92 -9.81
N ALA A 46 13.37 3.87 -10.89
CA ALA A 46 11.93 4.08 -10.80
C ALA A 46 11.23 2.97 -10.00
N ALA A 47 11.59 1.70 -10.24
CA ALA A 47 11.07 0.56 -9.49
C ALA A 47 11.45 0.62 -7.99
N ILE A 48 12.70 0.95 -7.67
CA ILE A 48 13.17 1.14 -6.29
C ILE A 48 12.44 2.31 -5.62
N THR A 49 12.24 3.41 -6.33
CA THR A 49 11.53 4.58 -5.80
C THR A 49 10.06 4.25 -5.52
N SER A 50 9.42 3.49 -6.42
CA SER A 50 8.06 2.99 -6.22
C SER A 50 7.96 2.05 -5.01
N LEU A 51 8.95 1.16 -4.82
CA LEU A 51 9.07 0.33 -3.62
C LEU A 51 9.22 1.18 -2.36
N GLY A 52 10.03 2.24 -2.43
CA GLY A 52 10.22 3.21 -1.35
C GLY A 52 8.91 3.87 -0.94
N PHE A 53 8.10 4.31 -1.91
CA PHE A 53 6.75 4.81 -1.62
C PHE A 53 5.87 3.75 -0.95
N GLY A 54 5.92 2.50 -1.43
CA GLY A 54 5.22 1.38 -0.78
C GLY A 54 5.61 1.20 0.69
N LEU A 55 6.91 1.25 1.00
CA LEU A 55 7.41 1.16 2.38
C LEU A 55 6.99 2.36 3.23
N VAL A 56 6.99 3.57 2.67
CA VAL A 56 6.50 4.77 3.37
C VAL A 56 5.02 4.65 3.68
N ILE A 57 4.20 4.18 2.74
CA ILE A 57 2.76 3.95 2.93
C ILE A 57 2.52 2.96 4.07
N VAL A 58 3.22 1.81 4.04
CA VAL A 58 3.12 0.80 5.10
C VAL A 58 3.56 1.38 6.44
N GLY A 59 4.69 2.10 6.48
CA GLY A 59 5.21 2.72 7.70
C GLY A 59 4.26 3.76 8.29
N LEU A 60 3.67 4.62 7.46
CA LEU A 60 2.68 5.61 7.88
C LEU A 60 1.37 4.96 8.36
N PHE A 61 0.92 3.90 7.68
CA PHE A 61 -0.27 3.15 8.10
C PHE A 61 -0.06 2.51 9.48
N LEU A 62 1.07 1.81 9.66
CA LEU A 62 1.46 1.25 10.95
C LEU A 62 1.62 2.33 12.02
N TYR A 63 2.21 3.47 11.67
CA TYR A 63 2.32 4.60 12.58
C TYR A 63 0.94 5.04 13.09
N VAL A 64 -0.03 5.28 12.19
CA VAL A 64 -1.40 5.65 12.56
C VAL A 64 -2.05 4.60 13.47
N LEU A 65 -1.87 3.32 13.14
CA LEU A 65 -2.40 2.20 13.93
C LEU A 65 -1.77 2.13 15.33
N LEU A 66 -0.51 2.52 15.48
CA LEU A 66 0.24 2.52 16.74
C LEU A 66 0.15 3.85 17.52
N VAL A 67 -0.41 4.93 16.95
CA VAL A 67 -0.65 6.20 17.66
C VAL A 67 -1.31 6.02 19.03
N PRO A 68 -2.38 5.20 19.20
CA PRO A 68 -3.01 5.00 20.50
C PRO A 68 -2.03 4.48 21.55
N TRP A 69 -1.11 3.59 21.16
CA TRP A 69 -0.13 3.00 22.07
C TRP A 69 1.06 3.93 22.34
N LEU A 70 1.53 4.65 21.32
CA LEU A 70 2.68 5.57 21.43
C LEU A 70 2.35 6.86 22.18
N ARG A 71 1.10 7.35 22.07
CA ARG A 71 0.70 8.65 22.63
C ARG A 71 -0.36 8.56 23.72
N GLY A 72 -0.98 7.40 23.93
CA GLY A 72 -2.04 7.22 24.93
C GLY A 72 -3.33 7.99 24.64
N ILE A 73 -3.48 8.53 23.42
CA ILE A 73 -4.65 9.31 22.99
C ILE A 73 -5.39 8.52 21.92
N GLU A 74 -6.70 8.35 22.07
CA GLU A 74 -7.55 7.74 21.04
C GLU A 74 -7.58 8.64 19.78
N PRO A 75 -7.16 8.14 18.61
CA PRO A 75 -7.19 8.93 17.39
C PRO A 75 -8.64 9.21 16.98
N ASN A 76 -9.01 10.50 16.93
CA ASN A 76 -10.28 10.89 16.35
C ASN A 76 -10.16 10.98 14.82
N PHE A 77 -10.55 9.91 14.14
CA PHE A 77 -10.53 9.85 12.67
C PHE A 77 -11.58 10.75 12.01
N LEU A 78 -12.66 11.13 12.71
CA LEU A 78 -13.70 12.02 12.17
C LEU A 78 -13.21 13.47 12.09
N THR A 79 -12.49 13.92 13.11
CA THR A 79 -11.90 15.26 13.18
C THR A 79 -10.38 15.22 13.00
N TRP A 80 -9.90 14.37 12.09
CA TRP A 80 -8.47 14.15 11.87
C TRP A 80 -7.70 15.44 11.54
N ARG A 81 -8.36 16.43 10.91
CA ARG A 81 -7.79 17.75 10.60
C ARG A 81 -7.46 18.59 11.83
N GLU A 82 -8.20 18.41 12.91
CA GLU A 82 -8.00 19.15 14.17
C GLU A 82 -6.96 18.47 15.07
N SER A 83 -6.75 17.16 14.87
CA SER A 83 -5.73 16.42 15.59
C SER A 83 -4.32 16.75 15.07
N GLY A 84 -3.38 17.09 15.96
CA GLY A 84 -2.05 17.55 15.56
C GLY A 84 -1.19 16.52 14.80
N VAL A 85 -1.42 15.22 15.04
CA VAL A 85 -0.65 14.13 14.41
C VAL A 85 -1.32 13.66 13.12
N LEU A 86 -2.62 13.34 13.19
CA LEU A 86 -3.37 12.78 12.07
C LEU A 86 -3.54 13.81 10.93
N SER A 87 -3.61 15.12 11.24
CA SER A 87 -3.65 16.21 10.25
C SER A 87 -2.42 16.28 9.35
N LYS A 88 -1.26 15.78 9.80
CA LYS A 88 -0.03 15.71 9.01
C LYS A 88 0.10 14.36 8.32
N VAL A 89 -0.18 13.28 9.05
CA VAL A 89 0.06 11.93 8.56
C VAL A 89 -0.90 11.54 7.44
N ILE A 90 -2.19 11.85 7.56
CA ILE A 90 -3.19 11.45 6.55
C ILE A 90 -2.90 12.12 5.19
N PRO A 91 -2.64 13.44 5.08
CA PRO A 91 -2.30 14.04 3.80
C PRO A 91 -1.00 13.50 3.19
N VAL A 92 0.04 13.28 4.01
CA VAL A 92 1.31 12.71 3.53
C VAL A 92 1.10 11.28 3.04
N LEU A 93 0.31 10.48 3.76
CA LEU A 93 -0.07 9.14 3.35
C LEU A 93 -0.82 9.18 2.01
N THR A 94 -1.86 10.01 1.89
CA THR A 94 -2.64 10.16 0.64
C THR A 94 -1.75 10.58 -0.54
N ALA A 95 -0.88 11.57 -0.34
CA ALA A 95 0.05 12.02 -1.37
C ALA A 95 1.03 10.91 -1.76
N SER A 96 1.55 10.15 -0.79
CA SER A 96 2.44 9.00 -1.02
C SER A 96 1.74 7.89 -1.80
N ILE A 97 0.46 7.62 -1.51
CA ILE A 97 -0.35 6.63 -2.24
C ILE A 97 -0.51 7.04 -3.70
N VAL A 98 -0.93 8.28 -3.96
CA VAL A 98 -1.14 8.77 -5.32
C VAL A 98 0.16 8.78 -6.11
N MET A 99 1.25 9.30 -5.53
CA MET A 99 2.56 9.33 -6.17
C MET A 99 3.11 7.92 -6.40
N GLY A 100 3.07 7.06 -5.39
CA GLY A 100 3.58 5.70 -5.45
C GLY A 100 2.83 4.83 -6.47
N TRP A 101 1.50 4.93 -6.52
CA TRP A 101 0.67 4.20 -7.47
C TRP A 101 0.90 4.71 -8.91
N SER A 102 0.98 6.02 -9.10
CA SER A 102 1.24 6.62 -10.41
C SER A 102 2.61 6.19 -10.93
N LEU A 103 3.62 6.25 -10.06
CA LEU A 103 4.98 5.83 -10.40
C LEU A 103 5.02 4.33 -10.71
N LEU A 104 4.39 3.47 -9.90
CA LEU A 104 4.33 2.03 -10.16
C LEU A 104 3.66 1.72 -11.50
N SER A 105 2.55 2.40 -11.81
CA SER A 105 1.81 2.23 -13.06
C SER A 105 2.65 2.61 -14.27
N VAL A 106 3.38 3.73 -14.20
CA VAL A 106 4.33 4.14 -15.26
C VAL A 106 5.50 3.17 -15.32
N THR A 107 6.01 2.70 -14.17
CA THR A 107 7.13 1.78 -14.12
C THR A 107 6.83 0.47 -14.82
N LEU A 108 5.70 -0.15 -14.46
CA LEU A 108 5.20 -1.37 -15.10
C LEU A 108 4.83 -1.10 -16.56
N GLY A 109 4.16 0.01 -16.86
CA GLY A 109 3.69 0.28 -18.22
C GLY A 109 4.79 0.57 -19.23
N ARG A 110 5.85 1.27 -18.82
CA ARG A 110 6.90 1.76 -19.72
C ARG A 110 8.09 0.81 -19.86
N TRP A 111 8.46 0.13 -18.78
CA TRP A 111 9.68 -0.68 -18.75
C TRP A 111 9.42 -2.18 -18.65
N SER A 112 8.16 -2.62 -18.57
CA SER A 112 7.82 -4.04 -18.63
C SER A 112 7.04 -4.43 -19.88
N SER A 113 6.90 -5.74 -20.09
CA SER A 113 6.10 -6.31 -21.18
C SER A 113 4.58 -6.18 -20.98
N LEU A 114 4.10 -5.71 -19.82
CA LEU A 114 2.67 -5.56 -19.56
C LEU A 114 2.04 -4.43 -20.41
N GLY A 115 2.78 -3.35 -20.70
CA GLY A 115 2.17 -2.16 -21.29
C GLY A 115 1.34 -1.34 -20.29
N TYR A 116 0.88 -0.15 -20.71
CA TYR A 116 0.28 0.83 -19.77
C TYR A 116 -1.05 0.38 -19.16
N PHE A 117 -1.92 -0.30 -19.91
CA PHE A 117 -3.22 -0.74 -19.40
C PHE A 117 -3.04 -1.80 -18.32
N GLU A 118 -2.33 -2.88 -18.63
CA GLU A 118 -2.04 -3.94 -17.67
C GLU A 118 -1.12 -3.46 -16.54
N GLY A 119 -0.24 -2.48 -16.80
CA GLY A 119 0.57 -1.82 -15.78
C GLY A 119 -0.27 -1.07 -14.73
N VAL A 120 -1.31 -0.34 -15.14
CA VAL A 120 -2.26 0.33 -14.25
C VAL A 120 -3.09 -0.69 -13.46
N ILE A 121 -3.58 -1.74 -14.13
CA ILE A 121 -4.35 -2.81 -13.48
C ILE A 121 -3.49 -3.56 -12.47
N GLY A 122 -2.26 -3.92 -12.84
CA GLY A 122 -1.29 -4.60 -11.98
C GLY A 122 -0.92 -3.76 -10.76
N ALA A 123 -0.61 -2.47 -10.95
CA ALA A 123 -0.35 -1.54 -9.86
C ALA A 123 -1.54 -1.44 -8.90
N SER A 124 -2.75 -1.33 -9.44
CA SER A 124 -3.98 -1.27 -8.65
C SER A 124 -4.24 -2.56 -7.87
N GLY A 125 -4.01 -3.73 -8.48
CA GLY A 125 -4.09 -5.03 -7.83
C GLY A 125 -3.10 -5.16 -6.67
N LEU A 126 -1.85 -4.71 -6.87
CA LEU A 126 -0.79 -4.75 -5.85
C LEU A 126 -1.12 -3.84 -4.65
N TYR A 127 -1.65 -2.63 -4.92
CA TYR A 127 -2.11 -1.71 -3.88
C TYR A 127 -3.35 -2.25 -3.14
N ALA A 128 -4.32 -2.84 -3.86
CA ALA A 128 -5.49 -3.46 -3.26
C ALA A 128 -5.09 -4.64 -2.34
N LEU A 129 -4.14 -5.46 -2.78
CA LEU A 129 -3.57 -6.53 -1.98
C LEU A 129 -2.88 -5.99 -0.73
N ALA A 130 -2.00 -5.00 -0.87
CA ALA A 130 -1.27 -4.41 0.25
C ALA A 130 -2.22 -3.75 1.27
N PHE A 131 -3.18 -2.92 0.83
CA PHE A 131 -4.17 -2.32 1.72
C PHE A 131 -5.09 -3.36 2.36
N GLY A 132 -5.50 -4.38 1.60
CA GLY A 132 -6.29 -5.47 2.13
C GLY A 132 -5.56 -6.21 3.26
N LEU A 133 -4.28 -6.54 3.05
CA LEU A 133 -3.43 -7.18 4.06
C LEU A 133 -3.24 -6.29 5.30
N MET A 134 -2.98 -5.00 5.09
CA MET A 134 -2.88 -4.03 6.20
C MET A 134 -4.19 -3.88 6.97
N GLY A 135 -5.33 -3.96 6.29
CA GLY A 135 -6.64 -3.93 6.92
C GLY A 135 -6.83 -5.10 7.89
N LEU A 136 -6.30 -6.28 7.57
CA LEU A 136 -6.40 -7.46 8.43
C LEU A 136 -5.67 -7.30 9.77
N ILE A 137 -4.77 -6.31 9.90
CA ILE A 137 -4.08 -6.01 11.14
C ILE A 137 -5.11 -5.44 12.14
N PRO A 138 -5.37 -6.12 13.27
CA PRO A 138 -6.33 -5.63 14.24
C PRO A 138 -5.83 -4.34 14.89
N ALA A 139 -6.71 -3.34 14.97
CA ALA A 139 -6.41 -2.11 15.69
C ALA A 139 -6.19 -2.41 17.19
N PRO A 140 -5.12 -1.88 17.81
CA PRO A 140 -4.89 -2.03 19.24
C PRO A 140 -6.05 -1.43 20.01
N LYS A 141 -6.72 -2.24 20.84
CA LYS A 141 -7.75 -1.75 21.76
C LYS A 141 -7.05 -1.23 23.01
N VAL A 142 -7.20 0.06 23.32
CA VAL A 142 -6.76 0.58 24.61
C VAL A 142 -7.70 0.00 25.67
N TYR A 143 -7.18 -0.86 26.55
CA TYR A 143 -7.95 -1.39 27.67
C TYR A 143 -8.08 -0.26 28.71
N ARG A 144 -9.25 0.35 28.81
CA ARG A 144 -9.56 1.26 29.92
C ARG A 144 -9.75 0.38 31.17
N SER A 145 -8.83 0.47 32.12
CA SER A 145 -9.02 0.03 33.51
C SER A 145 -9.79 1.08 34.28
#